data_AF-A0A831JQ16-F1
#
_entry.id   AF-A0A831JQ16-F1
#
_cell.length_a   1.000
_cell.length_b   1.000
_cell.length_c   1.000
_cell.angle_alpha   90.00
_cell.angle_beta   90.00
_cell.angle_gamma   90.00
#
_symmetry.space_group_name_H-M   'P 1'
#
loop_
_entity.id
_entity.type
_entity.pdbx_description
1 polymer ?
#
loop_
_entity_poly.entity_id
_entity_poly.type
_entity_poly.pdbx_seq_one_letter_code
_entity_poly.pdbx_strand_id
1 'polypeptide(L)'
;MVRPVQVGNKTRMSFAKIDEVLQMPDLIEVQKKSYKWFLEEGLREVFREISPIESFTGNLALEFVDYRLENNPKYSVEECKDRDTTYAVPMKVKVRLTNRETGEIKESEVFMGDFPLMTEKGTFIINGAERVIVSQLVRSPGVYYEQQFDKFGKKLISATVIPNRGAWLEYEEDSNDIVYVRIDRTRKVPITVLLRALGYSTDIQILDLLGEEEKLKATLDKDTTKSEEEALIEIY
;
A
#
# COMPACT_ATOMS: atom_id res chain seq x y z
N MET A 1 -26.13 -36.51 22.54
CA MET A 1 -26.21 -37.96 22.23
C MET A 1 -24.89 -38.32 21.55
N VAL A 2 -24.26 -39.45 21.90
CA VAL A 2 -23.00 -39.83 21.25
C VAL A 2 -23.29 -40.18 19.79
N ARG A 3 -22.58 -39.59 18.84
CA ARG A 3 -22.81 -39.79 17.41
C ARG A 3 -21.52 -40.14 16.66
N PRO A 4 -21.57 -41.03 15.66
CA PRO A 4 -20.42 -41.27 14.79
C PRO A 4 -20.19 -40.06 13.88
N VAL A 5 -18.93 -39.63 13.74
CA VAL A 5 -18.48 -38.56 12.84
C VAL A 5 -17.34 -39.12 11.98
N GLN A 6 -17.44 -38.94 10.67
CA GLN A 6 -16.38 -39.35 9.74
C GLN A 6 -15.24 -38.32 9.76
N VAL A 7 -14.02 -38.77 10.04
CA VAL A 7 -12.81 -37.94 10.07
C VAL A 7 -11.77 -38.58 9.13
N GLY A 8 -11.71 -38.09 7.90
CA GLY A 8 -10.91 -38.70 6.83
C GLY A 8 -11.32 -40.15 6.60
N ASN A 9 -10.39 -41.08 6.74
CA ASN A 9 -10.62 -42.52 6.52
C ASN A 9 -11.14 -43.27 7.76
N LYS A 10 -11.40 -42.59 8.89
CA LYS A 10 -11.81 -43.23 10.15
C LYS A 10 -13.10 -42.61 10.70
N THR A 11 -13.95 -43.43 11.29
CA THR A 11 -15.13 -42.97 12.04
C THR A 11 -14.75 -42.79 13.51
N ARG A 12 -15.06 -41.62 14.10
CA ARG A 12 -14.85 -41.30 15.52
C ARG A 12 -16.19 -41.04 16.20
N MET A 13 -16.34 -41.49 17.45
CA MET A 13 -17.52 -41.19 18.26
C MET A 13 -17.37 -39.80 18.88
N SER A 14 -18.29 -38.88 18.54
CA SER A 14 -18.34 -37.53 19.08
C SER A 14 -19.37 -37.43 20.20
N PHE A 15 -18.98 -36.79 21.30
CA PHE A 15 -19.84 -36.46 22.44
C PHE A 15 -20.39 -35.03 22.36
N ALA A 16 -20.18 -34.34 21.23
CA ALA A 16 -20.65 -32.97 21.02
C ALA A 16 -22.18 -32.89 21.22
N LYS A 17 -22.59 -31.87 21.98
CA LYS A 17 -24.01 -31.60 22.30
C LYS A 17 -24.64 -30.56 21.37
N ILE A 18 -23.81 -29.86 20.59
CA ILE A 18 -24.19 -28.79 19.68
C ILE A 18 -23.89 -29.27 18.25
N ASP A 19 -24.74 -28.86 17.31
CA ASP A 19 -24.57 -29.16 15.89
C ASP A 19 -23.67 -28.13 15.22
N GLU A 20 -22.72 -28.64 14.43
CA GLU A 20 -21.90 -27.79 13.56
C GLU A 20 -22.75 -27.28 12.41
N VAL A 21 -22.99 -25.97 12.37
CA VAL A 21 -23.79 -25.31 11.33
C VAL A 21 -22.98 -24.99 10.07
N LEU A 22 -21.65 -25.06 10.15
CA LEU A 22 -20.72 -24.76 9.08
C LEU A 22 -19.55 -25.73 9.13
N GLN A 23 -19.13 -26.23 7.96
CA GLN A 23 -17.94 -27.06 7.84
C GLN A 23 -16.67 -26.21 7.94
N MET A 24 -15.58 -26.84 8.36
CA MET A 24 -14.27 -26.21 8.39
C MET A 24 -13.85 -25.82 6.96
N PRO A 25 -13.50 -24.53 6.72
CA PRO A 25 -13.02 -24.11 5.40
C PRO A 25 -11.61 -24.66 5.12
N ASP A 26 -11.15 -24.51 3.88
CA ASP A 26 -9.75 -24.77 3.56
C ASP A 26 -8.85 -23.78 4.33
N LEU A 27 -8.00 -24.32 5.21
CA LEU A 27 -7.15 -23.53 6.11
C LEU A 27 -6.01 -22.81 5.39
N ILE A 28 -5.68 -23.21 4.16
CA ILE A 28 -4.68 -22.53 3.31
C ILE A 28 -5.33 -21.71 2.19
N GLU A 29 -6.66 -21.58 2.22
CA GLU A 29 -7.43 -20.89 1.19
C GLU A 29 -7.00 -19.42 1.04
N VAL A 30 -6.68 -18.76 2.16
CA VAL A 30 -6.24 -17.35 2.16
C VAL A 30 -5.01 -17.15 1.27
N GLN A 31 -4.02 -18.03 1.36
CA GLN A 31 -2.80 -17.95 0.54
C GLN A 31 -3.12 -18.16 -0.94
N LYS A 32 -3.89 -19.20 -1.25
CA LYS A 32 -4.26 -19.54 -2.63
C LYS A 32 -5.11 -18.46 -3.28
N LYS A 33 -6.13 -17.96 -2.58
CA LYS A 33 -7.02 -16.90 -3.08
C LYS A 33 -6.26 -15.60 -3.32
N SER A 34 -5.41 -15.19 -2.37
CA SER A 34 -4.62 -13.97 -2.51
C SER A 34 -3.68 -14.03 -3.71
N TYR A 35 -2.97 -15.14 -3.89
CA TYR A 35 -2.06 -15.31 -5.01
C TYR A 35 -2.79 -15.44 -6.36
N LYS A 36 -3.92 -16.16 -6.39
CA LYS A 36 -4.78 -16.23 -7.59
C LYS A 36 -5.27 -14.85 -8.00
N TRP A 37 -5.81 -14.08 -7.06
CA TRP A 37 -6.24 -12.71 -7.31
C TRP A 37 -5.09 -11.83 -7.81
N PHE A 38 -3.91 -11.94 -7.21
CA PHE A 38 -2.73 -11.21 -7.65
C PHE A 38 -2.35 -11.54 -9.09
N LEU A 39 -2.40 -12.82 -9.47
CA LEU A 39 -2.11 -13.28 -10.82
C LEU A 39 -3.17 -12.89 -11.85
N GLU A 40 -4.45 -12.75 -11.47
CA GLU A 40 -5.56 -12.47 -12.40
C GLU A 40 -5.90 -10.98 -12.51
N GLU A 41 -5.81 -10.25 -11.41
CA GLU A 41 -6.25 -8.85 -11.30
C GLU A 41 -5.10 -7.93 -10.88
N GLY A 42 -4.38 -8.28 -9.81
CA GLY A 42 -3.36 -7.41 -9.22
C GLY A 42 -2.24 -7.02 -10.18
N LEU A 43 -1.74 -7.95 -11.01
CA LEU A 43 -0.74 -7.62 -12.04
C LEU A 43 -1.26 -6.61 -13.06
N ARG A 44 -2.54 -6.71 -13.47
CA ARG A 44 -3.14 -5.75 -14.41
C ARG A 44 -3.29 -4.38 -13.78
N GLU A 45 -3.69 -4.32 -12.52
CA GLU A 45 -3.81 -3.06 -11.78
C GLU A 45 -2.46 -2.33 -11.72
N VAL A 46 -1.39 -3.05 -11.38
CA VAL A 46 -0.04 -2.48 -11.32
C VAL A 46 0.41 -1.96 -12.69
N PHE A 47 0.21 -2.73 -13.77
CA PHE A 47 0.58 -2.27 -15.10
C PHE A 47 -0.25 -1.06 -15.57
N ARG A 48 -1.52 -0.97 -15.18
CA ARG A 48 -2.35 0.20 -15.49
C ARG A 48 -1.93 1.43 -14.70
N GLU A 49 -1.52 1.28 -13.44
CA GLU A 49 -1.09 2.40 -12.59
C GLU A 49 0.14 3.11 -13.16
N ILE A 50 1.08 2.37 -13.74
CA ILE A 50 2.31 2.93 -14.32
C ILE A 50 2.16 3.38 -15.78
N SER A 51 1.02 3.09 -16.42
CA SER A 51 0.79 3.34 -17.84
C SER A 51 -0.10 4.56 -18.08
N PRO A 52 0.21 5.43 -19.08
CA PRO A 52 1.37 5.38 -19.95
C PRO A 52 2.63 5.97 -19.29
N ILE A 53 3.79 5.44 -19.69
CA ILE A 53 5.08 6.08 -19.39
C ILE A 53 5.41 7.01 -20.56
N GLU A 54 5.51 8.31 -20.29
CA GLU A 54 5.83 9.32 -21.29
C GLU A 54 7.29 9.77 -21.22
N SER A 55 7.89 10.09 -22.36
CA SER A 55 9.20 10.74 -22.41
C SER A 55 9.13 12.17 -21.85
N PHE A 56 10.27 12.71 -21.41
CA PHE A 56 10.34 14.11 -20.94
C PHE A 56 9.79 15.13 -21.96
N THR A 57 9.99 14.87 -23.25
CA THR A 57 9.45 15.71 -24.34
C THR A 57 7.99 15.44 -24.68
N GLY A 58 7.39 14.36 -24.17
CA GLY A 58 6.03 13.93 -24.47
C GLY A 58 5.84 13.25 -25.82
N ASN A 59 6.91 13.07 -26.61
CA ASN A 59 6.86 12.57 -27.99
C ASN A 59 6.73 11.04 -28.08
N LEU A 60 7.22 10.32 -27.07
CA LEU A 60 7.11 8.87 -26.97
C LEU A 60 6.23 8.50 -25.79
N ALA A 61 5.28 7.59 -26.01
CA ALA A 61 4.44 7.02 -24.96
C ALA A 61 4.55 5.49 -25.00
N LEU A 62 4.89 4.88 -23.87
CA LEU A 62 4.93 3.44 -23.68
C LEU A 62 3.71 2.99 -22.86
N GLU A 63 2.90 2.14 -23.45
CA GLU A 63 1.70 1.57 -22.83
C GLU A 63 1.88 0.08 -22.55
N PHE A 64 1.38 -0.35 -21.40
CA PHE A 64 1.29 -1.77 -21.05
C PHE A 64 -0.09 -2.29 -21.46
N VAL A 65 -0.13 -3.18 -22.46
CA VAL A 65 -1.38 -3.66 -23.05
C VAL A 65 -1.90 -4.89 -22.31
N ASP A 66 -1.04 -5.90 -22.14
CA ASP A 66 -1.39 -7.16 -21.48
C ASP A 66 -0.14 -7.88 -20.98
N TYR A 67 -0.32 -8.93 -20.20
CA TYR A 67 0.76 -9.81 -19.74
C TYR A 67 0.36 -11.27 -19.93
N ARG A 68 1.38 -12.12 -20.04
CA ARG A 68 1.23 -13.55 -20.16
C ARG A 68 2.28 -14.24 -19.31
N LEU A 69 1.81 -15.13 -18.44
CA LEU A 69 2.63 -16.11 -17.77
C LEU A 69 2.65 -17.36 -18.63
N GLU A 70 3.83 -17.94 -18.82
CA GLU A 70 3.91 -19.25 -19.47
C GLU A 70 3.27 -20.33 -18.58
N ASN A 71 2.61 -21.30 -19.21
CA ASN A 71 1.78 -22.26 -18.48
C ASN A 71 2.59 -23.34 -17.75
N ASN A 72 3.82 -23.60 -18.20
CA ASN A 72 4.62 -24.72 -17.76
C ASN A 72 5.92 -24.24 -17.10
N PRO A 73 6.11 -24.51 -15.81
CA PRO A 73 7.39 -24.36 -15.15
C PRO A 73 8.47 -25.17 -15.85
N LYS A 74 9.71 -24.67 -15.84
CA LYS A 74 10.87 -25.39 -16.42
C LYS A 74 11.17 -26.71 -15.69
N TYR A 75 10.85 -26.77 -14.40
CA TYR A 75 11.11 -27.90 -13.51
C TYR A 75 9.90 -28.14 -12.60
N SER A 76 9.73 -29.39 -12.19
CA SER A 76 8.78 -29.75 -11.14
C SER A 76 9.22 -29.23 -9.76
N VAL A 77 8.31 -29.21 -8.80
CA VAL A 77 8.60 -28.79 -7.40
C VAL A 77 9.72 -29.63 -6.77
N GLU A 78 9.77 -30.93 -7.06
CA GLU A 78 10.80 -31.85 -6.54
C GLU A 78 12.17 -31.57 -7.17
N GLU A 79 12.21 -31.43 -8.50
CA GLU A 79 13.45 -31.08 -9.21
C GLU A 79 13.99 -29.71 -8.79
N CYS A 80 13.12 -28.74 -8.49
CA CYS A 80 13.55 -27.45 -7.98
C CYS A 80 14.27 -27.57 -6.64
N LYS A 81 13.79 -28.45 -5.76
CA LYS A 81 14.42 -28.73 -4.47
C LYS A 81 15.77 -29.44 -4.62
N ASP A 82 15.83 -30.44 -5.49
CA ASP A 82 17.05 -31.23 -5.68
C ASP A 82 18.18 -30.46 -6.39
N ARG A 83 17.83 -29.49 -7.23
CA ARG A 83 18.78 -28.72 -8.06
C ARG A 83 19.06 -27.32 -7.52
N ASP A 84 18.57 -26.97 -6.33
CA ASP A 84 18.67 -25.62 -5.76
C ASP A 84 18.15 -24.51 -6.70
N THR A 85 17.08 -24.78 -7.45
CA THR A 85 16.46 -23.82 -8.38
C THR A 85 15.13 -23.27 -7.88
N THR A 86 14.62 -22.22 -8.52
CA THR A 86 13.35 -21.58 -8.17
C THR A 86 12.22 -22.13 -9.04
N TYR A 87 11.09 -22.47 -8.42
CA TYR A 87 9.88 -22.90 -9.12
C TYR A 87 9.16 -21.68 -9.71
N ALA A 88 9.39 -21.42 -10.99
CA ALA A 88 8.94 -20.20 -11.67
C ALA A 88 8.58 -20.45 -13.15
N VAL A 89 7.83 -19.50 -13.72
CA VAL A 89 7.50 -19.45 -15.15
C VAL A 89 7.94 -18.12 -15.76
N PRO A 90 8.39 -18.10 -17.02
CA PRO A 90 8.64 -16.86 -17.73
C PRO A 90 7.40 -15.95 -17.79
N MET A 91 7.56 -14.68 -17.42
CA MET A 91 6.56 -13.62 -17.61
C MET A 91 6.93 -12.77 -18.81
N LYS A 92 5.99 -12.64 -19.75
CA LYS A 92 6.09 -11.75 -20.91
C LYS A 92 5.01 -10.70 -20.82
N VAL A 93 5.33 -9.48 -21.22
CA VAL A 93 4.41 -8.35 -21.22
C VAL A 93 4.35 -7.77 -22.61
N LYS A 94 3.13 -7.57 -23.11
CA LYS A 94 2.87 -6.93 -24.39
C LYS A 94 2.87 -5.42 -24.16
N VAL A 95 3.84 -4.75 -24.74
CA VAL A 95 4.00 -3.30 -24.68
C VAL A 95 3.69 -2.67 -26.03
N ARG A 96 3.15 -1.46 -26.00
CA ARG A 96 2.93 -0.63 -27.18
C ARG A 96 3.71 0.67 -27.02
N LEU A 97 4.61 0.93 -27.95
CA LEU A 97 5.32 2.20 -28.06
C LEU A 97 4.66 3.03 -29.17
N THR A 98 4.09 4.16 -28.79
CA THR A 98 3.52 5.15 -29.71
C THR A 98 4.47 6.32 -29.85
N ASN A 99 4.92 6.60 -31.08
CA ASN A 99 5.62 7.83 -31.42
C ASN A 99 4.60 8.85 -31.92
N ARG A 100 4.38 9.91 -31.14
CA ARG A 100 3.40 10.97 -31.46
C ARG A 100 3.84 11.88 -32.59
N GLU A 101 5.14 11.98 -32.88
CA GLU A 101 5.65 12.81 -33.99
C GLU A 101 5.43 12.14 -35.34
N THR A 102 5.69 10.83 -35.42
CA THR A 102 5.57 10.07 -36.68
C THR A 102 4.22 9.37 -36.82
N GLY A 103 3.44 9.25 -35.74
CA GLY A 103 2.23 8.44 -35.67
C GLY A 103 2.51 6.93 -35.68
N GLU A 104 3.77 6.50 -35.58
CA GLU A 104 4.16 5.09 -35.63
C GLU A 104 3.82 4.39 -34.31
N ILE A 105 3.15 3.24 -34.41
CA ILE A 105 2.81 2.39 -33.27
C ILE A 105 3.56 1.06 -33.42
N LYS A 106 4.40 0.71 -32.43
CA LYS A 106 5.10 -0.57 -32.36
C LYS A 106 4.59 -1.38 -31.18
N GLU A 107 4.06 -2.56 -31.45
CA GLU A 107 3.73 -3.54 -30.42
C GLU A 107 4.79 -4.63 -30.37
N SER A 108 5.26 -4.94 -29.16
CA SER A 108 6.27 -5.97 -28.92
C SER A 108 5.96 -6.75 -27.65
N GLU A 109 6.34 -8.01 -27.61
CA GLU A 109 6.37 -8.80 -26.37
C GLU A 109 7.76 -8.71 -25.74
N VAL A 110 7.83 -8.29 -24.48
CA VAL A 110 9.07 -8.15 -23.72
C VAL A 110 9.08 -9.18 -22.59
N PHE A 111 10.18 -9.91 -22.46
CA PHE A 111 10.41 -10.79 -21.32
C PHE A 111 10.75 -9.96 -20.08
N MET A 112 9.92 -10.05 -19.05
CA MET A 112 10.08 -9.29 -17.80
C MET A 112 10.88 -10.05 -16.73
N GLY A 113 11.03 -11.36 -16.88
CA GLY A 113 11.72 -12.21 -15.91
C GLY A 113 10.98 -13.50 -15.62
N ASP A 114 11.63 -14.38 -14.86
CA ASP A 114 11.00 -15.59 -14.32
C ASP A 114 10.18 -15.22 -13.08
N PHE A 115 8.91 -15.62 -13.05
CA PHE A 115 7.95 -15.30 -12.01
C PHE A 115 7.70 -16.52 -11.11
N PRO A 116 8.01 -16.47 -9.80
CA PRO A 116 7.81 -17.59 -8.89
C PRO A 116 6.33 -18.00 -8.80
N LEU A 117 6.06 -19.29 -8.93
CA LEU A 117 4.71 -19.85 -8.81
C LEU A 117 4.46 -20.44 -7.43
N MET A 118 3.23 -20.29 -6.95
CA MET A 118 2.77 -20.94 -5.73
C MET A 118 2.50 -22.43 -6.00
N THR A 119 2.96 -23.30 -5.11
CA THR A 119 2.68 -24.74 -5.16
C THR A 119 1.24 -25.03 -4.67
N GLU A 120 0.74 -26.24 -4.88
CA GLU A 120 -0.57 -26.67 -4.37
C GLU A 120 -0.69 -26.61 -2.84
N LYS A 121 0.45 -26.59 -2.13
CA LYS A 121 0.53 -26.49 -0.67
C LYS A 121 0.46 -25.04 -0.16
N GLY A 122 0.41 -24.05 -1.06
CA GLY A 122 0.43 -22.63 -0.68
C GLY A 122 1.84 -22.10 -0.34
N THR A 123 2.88 -22.78 -0.81
CA THR A 123 4.30 -22.44 -0.57
C THR A 123 4.99 -22.03 -1.87
N PHE A 124 6.21 -21.51 -1.78
CA PHE A 124 7.08 -21.17 -2.90
C PHE A 124 8.40 -21.92 -2.77
N ILE A 125 8.99 -22.35 -3.89
CA ILE A 125 10.36 -22.89 -3.89
C ILE A 125 11.29 -21.82 -4.44
N ILE A 126 12.18 -21.29 -3.60
CA ILE A 126 13.15 -20.25 -3.96
C ILE A 126 14.55 -20.81 -3.70
N ASN A 127 15.31 -21.02 -4.77
CA ASN A 127 16.67 -21.59 -4.73
C ASN A 127 16.70 -22.91 -3.93
N GLY A 128 15.84 -23.86 -4.27
CA GLY A 128 15.69 -25.16 -3.60
C GLY A 128 14.96 -25.13 -2.26
N ALA A 129 14.91 -23.98 -1.58
CA ALA A 129 14.27 -23.87 -0.28
C ALA A 129 12.76 -23.61 -0.40
N GLU A 130 11.97 -24.40 0.33
CA GLU A 130 10.54 -24.16 0.47
C GLU A 130 10.28 -23.02 1.47
N ARG A 131 9.52 -22.02 1.03
CA ARG A 131 9.22 -20.78 1.76
C ARG A 131 7.72 -20.54 1.79
N VAL A 132 7.27 -19.87 2.85
CA VAL A 132 5.88 -19.43 3.01
C VAL A 132 5.88 -17.92 3.16
N ILE A 133 4.99 -17.25 2.42
CA ILE A 133 4.73 -15.82 2.60
C ILE A 133 3.70 -15.70 3.73
N VAL A 134 4.05 -14.97 4.79
CA VAL A 134 3.17 -14.78 5.95
C VAL A 134 2.43 -13.45 5.80
N SER A 135 1.13 -13.49 6.04
CA SER A 135 0.29 -12.28 6.05
C SER A 135 0.74 -11.33 7.17
N GLN A 136 0.98 -10.07 6.81
CA GLN A 136 1.34 -9.03 7.76
C GLN A 136 0.09 -8.23 8.14
N LEU A 137 -0.02 -7.87 9.42
CA LEU A 137 -1.03 -6.94 9.90
C LEU A 137 -0.42 -5.55 9.94
N VAL A 138 -0.94 -4.66 9.10
CA VAL A 138 -0.55 -3.25 9.02
C VAL A 138 -1.73 -2.36 9.36
N ARG A 139 -1.48 -1.12 9.79
CA ARG A 139 -2.55 -0.13 10.00
C ARG A 139 -3.21 0.16 8.65
N SER A 140 -4.54 0.18 8.63
CA SER A 140 -5.27 0.56 7.41
C SER A 140 -5.00 2.03 7.07
N PRO A 141 -5.00 2.40 5.78
CA PRO A 141 -5.02 3.81 5.40
C PRO A 141 -6.22 4.54 6.02
N GLY A 142 -6.02 5.77 6.47
CA GLY A 142 -7.05 6.54 7.14
C GLY A 142 -6.49 7.63 8.04
N VAL A 143 -7.40 8.31 8.75
CA VAL A 143 -7.07 9.34 9.74
C VAL A 143 -7.24 8.75 11.13
N TYR A 144 -6.16 8.78 11.90
CA TYR A 144 -6.11 8.30 13.28
C TYR A 144 -5.97 9.49 14.21
N TYR A 145 -6.77 9.54 15.27
CA TYR A 145 -6.65 10.55 16.33
C TYR A 145 -6.10 9.89 17.59
N GLU A 146 -5.23 10.61 18.28
CA GLU A 146 -4.67 10.19 19.55
C GLU A 146 -4.78 11.33 20.58
N GLN A 147 -5.02 10.95 21.83
CA GLN A 147 -5.05 11.88 22.95
C GLN A 147 -4.00 11.44 23.98
N GLN A 148 -3.08 12.33 24.30
CA GLN A 148 -2.06 12.14 25.33
C GLN A 148 -2.16 13.25 26.38
N PHE A 149 -1.48 13.05 27.51
CA PHE A 149 -1.32 14.08 28.53
C PHE A 149 0.17 14.39 28.67
N ASP A 150 0.51 15.68 28.70
CA ASP A 150 1.87 16.09 29.02
C ASP A 150 2.19 15.86 30.50
N LYS A 151 3.45 16.16 30.89
CA LYS A 151 3.92 15.98 32.28
C LYS A 151 3.17 16.84 33.30
N PHE A 152 2.49 17.90 32.85
CA PHE A 152 1.73 18.84 33.67
C PHE A 152 0.23 18.53 33.64
N GLY A 153 -0.19 17.47 32.95
CA GLY A 153 -1.59 17.06 32.84
C GLY A 153 -2.38 17.80 31.77
N LYS A 154 -1.73 18.60 30.91
CA LYS A 154 -2.38 19.23 29.76
C LYS A 154 -2.70 18.16 28.72
N LYS A 155 -3.93 18.19 28.23
CA LYS A 155 -4.40 17.30 27.16
C LYS A 155 -3.79 17.74 25.84
N LEU A 156 -3.05 16.86 25.18
CA LEU A 156 -2.50 17.02 23.85
C LEU A 156 -3.26 16.11 22.88
N ILE A 157 -3.63 16.67 21.73
CA ILE A 157 -4.29 15.93 20.65
C ILE A 157 -3.34 15.86 19.47
N SER A 158 -3.25 14.67 18.85
CA SER A 158 -2.56 14.49 17.58
C SER A 158 -3.46 13.77 16.59
N ALA A 159 -3.19 13.97 15.31
CA ALA A 159 -3.84 13.26 14.22
C ALA A 159 -2.78 12.77 13.21
N THR A 160 -2.94 11.57 12.68
CA THR A 160 -2.05 11.03 11.64
C THR A 160 -2.88 10.57 10.45
N VAL A 161 -2.57 11.14 9.29
CA VAL A 161 -3.14 10.73 8.01
C VAL A 161 -2.16 9.75 7.36
N ILE A 162 -2.58 8.49 7.30
CA ILE A 162 -1.83 7.40 6.69
C ILE A 162 -2.42 7.14 5.29
N PRO A 163 -1.74 7.50 4.20
CA PRO A 163 -2.20 7.17 2.86
C PRO A 163 -1.97 5.70 2.54
N ASN A 164 -2.66 5.20 1.51
CA ASN A 164 -2.37 3.88 0.95
C ASN A 164 -0.99 3.82 0.27
N ARG A 165 -0.60 4.93 -0.36
CA ARG A 165 0.71 5.14 -0.98
C ARG A 165 1.09 6.62 -0.87
N GLY A 166 2.33 6.90 -0.50
CA GLY A 166 2.86 8.28 -0.44
C GLY A 166 3.22 8.75 0.96
N ALA A 167 3.41 10.06 1.08
CA ALA A 167 3.88 10.74 2.29
C ALA A 167 2.82 10.78 3.40
N TRP A 168 3.26 10.59 4.64
CA TRP A 168 2.40 10.73 5.82
C TRP A 168 2.24 12.21 6.20
N LEU A 169 1.07 12.57 6.73
CA LEU A 169 0.85 13.86 7.38
C LEU A 169 0.54 13.62 8.85
N GLU A 170 1.38 14.15 9.72
CA GLU A 170 1.21 14.07 11.17
C GLU A 170 0.92 15.47 11.71
N TYR A 171 -0.15 15.62 12.49
CA TYR A 171 -0.53 16.84 13.17
C TYR A 171 -0.38 16.63 14.68
N GLU A 172 0.23 17.58 15.37
CA GLU A 172 0.43 17.50 16.82
C GLU A 172 0.19 18.87 17.48
N GLU A 173 -0.48 18.85 18.62
CA GLU A 173 -0.54 19.97 19.54
C GLU A 173 0.62 19.87 20.55
N ASP A 174 1.27 21.00 20.87
CA ASP A 174 2.28 21.06 21.93
C ASP A 174 1.73 21.67 23.25
N SER A 175 2.55 21.66 24.30
CA SER A 175 2.18 22.23 25.60
C SER A 175 1.94 23.74 25.58
N ASN A 176 2.31 24.45 24.52
CA ASN A 176 2.10 25.90 24.36
C ASN A 176 0.87 26.23 23.50
N ASP A 177 -0.02 25.26 23.25
CA ASP A 177 -1.20 25.44 22.39
C ASP A 177 -0.85 25.73 20.92
N ILE A 178 0.35 25.37 20.47
CA ILE A 178 0.76 25.54 19.07
C ILE A 178 0.47 24.25 18.31
N VAL A 179 -0.19 24.38 17.16
CA VAL A 179 -0.52 23.26 16.27
C VAL A 179 0.53 23.15 15.18
N TYR A 180 1.17 21.98 15.13
CA TYR A 180 2.20 21.65 14.16
C TYR A 180 1.72 20.64 13.13
N VAL A 181 2.36 20.66 11.96
CA VAL A 181 2.30 19.60 10.96
C VAL A 181 3.71 19.10 10.65
N ARG A 182 3.82 17.80 10.41
CA ARG A 182 5.01 17.13 9.90
C ARG A 182 4.66 16.39 8.62
N ILE A 183 5.41 16.68 7.55
CA ILE A 183 5.23 16.08 6.23
C ILE A 183 6.30 15.02 6.05
N ASP A 184 5.92 13.77 5.83
CA ASP A 184 6.83 12.64 5.58
C ASP A 184 7.97 12.47 6.62
N ARG A 185 7.64 12.57 7.91
CA ARG A 185 8.58 12.42 9.03
C ARG A 185 9.73 13.45 9.05
N THR A 186 9.57 14.59 8.41
CA THR A 186 10.54 15.71 8.43
C THR A 186 10.45 16.55 9.73
N ARG A 187 11.03 17.76 9.73
CA ARG A 187 10.87 18.71 10.84
C ARG A 187 9.40 19.15 10.93
N LYS A 188 8.96 19.50 12.14
CA LYS A 188 7.63 20.06 12.34
C LYS A 188 7.62 21.55 12.02
N VAL A 189 6.57 22.01 11.35
CA VAL A 189 6.29 23.42 11.05
C VAL A 189 4.90 23.78 11.57
N PRO A 190 4.61 25.04 11.94
CA PRO A 190 3.24 25.45 12.27
C PRO A 190 2.27 25.07 11.15
N ILE A 191 1.07 24.59 11.47
CA ILE A 191 0.09 24.16 10.45
C ILE A 191 -0.28 25.30 9.49
N THR A 192 -0.17 26.55 9.93
CA THR A 192 -0.42 27.75 9.12
C THR A 192 0.57 27.89 7.95
N VAL A 193 1.81 27.43 8.10
CA VAL A 193 2.79 27.39 6.99
C VAL A 193 2.26 26.51 5.86
N LEU A 194 1.72 25.33 6.19
CA LEU A 194 1.09 24.46 5.20
C LEU A 194 -0.15 25.10 4.57
N LEU A 195 -0.98 25.79 5.35
CA LEU A 195 -2.16 26.48 4.81
C LEU A 195 -1.77 27.60 3.82
N ARG A 196 -0.72 28.37 4.12
CA ARG A 196 -0.18 29.39 3.21
C ARG A 196 0.34 28.77 1.92
N ALA A 197 1.11 27.70 2.03
CA ALA A 197 1.62 26.97 0.86
C ALA A 197 0.51 26.35 -0.01
N LEU A 198 -0.69 26.14 0.54
CA LEU A 198 -1.87 25.69 -0.18
C LEU A 198 -2.74 26.85 -0.72
N GLY A 199 -2.29 28.10 -0.59
CA GLY A 199 -2.93 29.28 -1.16
C GLY A 199 -3.68 30.19 -0.18
N TYR A 200 -3.76 29.85 1.11
CA TYR A 200 -4.30 30.74 2.15
C TYR A 200 -3.21 31.68 2.66
N SER A 201 -2.77 32.60 1.80
CA SER A 201 -1.55 33.39 1.99
C SER A 201 -1.58 34.36 3.19
N THR A 202 -2.76 34.81 3.62
CA THR A 202 -2.91 35.82 4.69
C THR A 202 -3.55 35.27 5.95
N ASP A 203 -3.22 35.87 7.10
CA ASP A 203 -3.75 35.50 8.41
C ASP A 203 -5.28 35.63 8.45
N ILE A 204 -5.83 36.64 7.78
CA ILE A 204 -7.27 36.87 7.65
C ILE A 204 -7.94 35.68 6.94
N GLN A 205 -7.39 35.21 5.82
CA GLN A 205 -7.94 34.06 5.10
C GLN A 205 -7.90 32.77 5.93
N ILE A 206 -6.85 32.58 6.73
CA ILE A 206 -6.72 31.42 7.60
C ILE A 206 -7.75 31.49 8.75
N LEU A 207 -7.94 32.67 9.34
CA LEU A 207 -8.95 32.90 10.38
C LEU A 207 -10.37 32.75 9.84
N ASP A 208 -10.64 33.21 8.62
CA ASP A 208 -11.94 33.03 7.97
C ASP A 208 -12.23 31.55 7.67
N LEU A 209 -11.20 30.75 7.36
CA LEU A 209 -11.33 29.32 7.07
C LEU A 209 -11.61 28.48 8.32
N LEU A 210 -10.84 28.70 9.38
CA LEU A 210 -10.83 27.84 10.57
C LEU A 210 -11.60 28.43 11.76
N GLY A 211 -12.01 29.69 11.66
CA GLY A 211 -12.61 30.46 12.76
C GLY A 211 -11.59 31.07 13.70
N GLU A 212 -12.06 31.92 14.61
CA GLU A 212 -11.22 32.52 15.63
C GLU A 212 -11.11 31.62 16.87
N GLU A 213 -9.98 30.92 16.98
CA GLU A 213 -9.67 30.04 18.12
C GLU A 213 -8.30 30.44 18.73
N GLU A 214 -8.14 30.28 20.04
CA GLU A 214 -6.96 30.77 20.78
C GLU A 214 -5.66 30.07 20.36
N LYS A 215 -5.70 28.76 20.13
CA LYS A 215 -4.58 27.96 19.64
C LYS A 215 -4.19 28.35 18.23
N LEU A 216 -5.16 28.70 17.39
CA LEU A 216 -4.88 29.19 16.04
C LEU A 216 -4.15 30.53 16.07
N LYS A 217 -4.55 31.45 16.97
CA LYS A 217 -3.85 32.73 17.17
C LYS A 217 -2.41 32.50 17.65
N ALA A 218 -2.21 31.64 18.65
CA ALA A 218 -0.88 31.26 19.12
C ALA A 218 -0.01 30.62 18.01
N THR A 219 -0.63 29.85 17.14
CA THR A 219 0.06 29.21 16.00
C THR A 219 0.44 30.23 14.93
N LEU A 220 -0.43 31.19 14.61
CA LEU A 220 -0.14 32.30 13.68
C LEU A 220 0.97 33.21 14.21
N ASP A 221 1.02 33.45 15.53
CA ASP A 221 2.10 34.22 16.16
C ASP A 221 3.45 33.49 16.09
N LYS A 222 3.44 32.15 16.08
CA LYS A 222 4.64 31.33 15.92
C LYS A 222 5.10 31.23 14.47
N ASP A 223 4.20 31.42 13.51
CA ASP A 223 4.46 31.36 12.09
C ASP A 223 5.36 32.52 11.63
N THR A 224 6.57 32.16 11.19
CA THR A 224 7.55 33.12 10.68
C THR A 224 7.26 33.58 9.26
N THR A 225 6.39 32.88 8.54
CA THR A 225 6.07 33.16 7.14
C THR A 225 4.87 34.10 7.01
N LYS A 226 4.91 35.00 6.02
CA LYS A 226 3.83 35.97 5.75
C LYS A 226 3.30 35.91 4.32
N SER A 227 3.88 35.07 3.46
CA SER A 227 3.46 34.87 2.07
C SER A 227 3.44 33.39 1.69
N GLU A 228 2.79 33.07 0.58
CA GLU A 228 2.77 31.73 -0.02
C GLU A 228 4.18 31.29 -0.45
N GLU A 229 4.97 32.19 -1.05
CA GLU A 229 6.33 31.90 -1.49
C GLU A 229 7.26 31.55 -0.32
N GLU A 230 7.20 32.32 0.77
CA GLU A 230 7.98 32.04 1.98
C GLU A 230 7.58 30.69 2.61
N ALA A 231 6.28 30.37 2.61
CA ALA A 231 5.78 29.10 3.12
C ALA A 231 6.20 27.90 2.26
N LEU A 232 6.19 28.05 0.93
CA LEU A 232 6.70 27.05 0.01
C LEU A 232 8.20 26.80 0.22
N ILE A 233 8.99 27.86 0.43
CA ILE A 233 10.43 27.75 0.74
C ILE A 233 10.67 27.08 2.09
N GLU A 234 9.83 27.35 3.10
CA GLU A 234 10.00 26.74 4.43
C GLU A 234 9.68 25.24 4.43
N ILE A 235 8.77 24.80 3.55
CA ILE A 235 8.41 23.38 3.36
C ILE A 235 9.42 22.63 2.47
N TYR A 236 10.00 23.29 1.47
CA TYR A 236 10.97 22.71 0.54
C TYR A 236 12.32 22.41 1.19
#